data_AF-A0A077Y9B7-F1
#
_entry.id   AF-A0A077Y9B7-F1
#
_cell.length_a   1.000
_cell.length_b   1.000
_cell.length_c   1.000
_cell.angle_alpha   90.00
_cell.angle_beta   90.00
_cell.angle_gamma   90.00
#
_symmetry.space_group_name_H-M   'P 1'
#
loop_
_entity.id
_entity.type
_entity.pdbx_description
1 polymer ?
#
loop_
_entity_poly.entity_id
_entity_poly.type
_entity_poly.pdbx_seq_one_letter_code
_entity_poly.pdbx_strand_id
1 'polypeptide(L)'
;MATLITRRFNKYNIPRVINNTKVHKIYRETNKRHEDDLFKIYNKELVAFPYEEDKYNELLNIKVNKENRNIADFYFNPNIYINVHNNKIKNLEFSDFDLENVDKYFLFEKEYLDTYFPEGLAGEIPKDILMHNTDNDNFDLFLNKIKKESVNTSNSLIPQKHNFEHLKGVGILYRKLTHEIINELRICEQNYKISNKRESYNLDKYFLNNQNVDVYYDNTKNVTNPTYINNDEEKIQTYDKSKNNIYKSRSILIDGKRGTGKSCILNTVVLWAKLRSWIVIFIPDIKKYKFDINTIVRSNTNLYIQPELSKEFLENILKVNEKYLKEIKIFKDILYNTCLDGTHLFYNKKIYNDIIKKTIEEEIANDNNYSKLNDIEQNMYRQKLYKFYQDNIKIPNILDKFPMPQNLVELINIGINNSAYSNLCVYILFEHLKKQTQFPILIAVDQFNYNLSVSEYLSINFENTKYNGYIPTYYFTIPKLLLQWNTSKYKRCVKIVSTCWDRENRRNFRPDLLGINKKETKTLRNFTLIEFKNYVSHLFNQNVIYNFDINKLEYFYMLTGGNGFQARKLLTTLY
;
A
#
# COMPACT_ATOMS: atom_id res chain seq x y z
N MET A 1 -60.57 14.50 -33.76
CA MET A 1 -59.62 13.42 -34.13
C MET A 1 -58.47 14.04 -34.91
N ALA A 2 -57.42 14.47 -34.21
CA ALA A 2 -56.24 15.08 -34.81
C ALA A 2 -55.14 14.01 -34.93
N THR A 3 -54.68 13.79 -36.16
CA THR A 3 -53.71 12.78 -36.56
C THR A 3 -52.29 13.21 -36.19
N LEU A 4 -51.61 12.36 -35.42
CA LEU A 4 -50.21 12.50 -35.02
C LEU A 4 -49.28 12.35 -36.24
N ILE A 5 -48.65 13.44 -36.66
CA ILE A 5 -47.54 13.42 -37.64
C ILE A 5 -46.25 13.09 -36.88
N THR A 6 -45.88 11.82 -36.83
CA THR A 6 -44.56 11.38 -36.36
C THR A 6 -43.51 11.69 -37.41
N ARG A 7 -42.53 12.55 -37.09
CA ARG A 7 -41.34 12.75 -37.93
C ARG A 7 -40.59 11.42 -38.08
N ARG A 8 -40.31 11.02 -39.33
CA ARG A 8 -39.46 9.87 -39.64
C ARG A 8 -38.02 10.19 -39.20
N PHE A 9 -37.54 9.51 -38.15
CA PHE A 9 -36.12 9.46 -37.85
C PHE A 9 -35.43 8.65 -38.96
N ASN A 10 -34.57 9.30 -39.72
CA ASN A 10 -33.62 8.60 -40.59
C ASN A 10 -32.71 7.75 -39.69
N LYS A 11 -32.92 6.43 -39.72
CA LYS A 11 -31.93 5.48 -39.22
C LYS A 11 -30.72 5.59 -40.14
N TYR A 12 -29.69 6.32 -39.72
CA TYR A 12 -28.37 6.09 -40.26
C TYR A 12 -28.03 4.63 -39.95
N ASN A 13 -27.90 3.81 -40.99
CA ASN A 13 -27.31 2.48 -40.87
C ASN A 13 -25.86 2.67 -40.46
N ILE A 14 -25.60 2.74 -39.16
CA ILE A 14 -24.26 2.54 -38.62
C ILE A 14 -23.91 1.10 -39.03
N PRO A 15 -22.88 0.88 -39.87
CA PRO A 15 -22.46 -0.47 -40.18
C PRO A 15 -22.12 -1.16 -38.87
N ARG A 16 -22.60 -2.39 -38.68
CA ARG A 16 -22.13 -3.23 -37.57
C ARG A 16 -20.61 -3.23 -37.66
N VAL A 17 -19.96 -2.68 -36.64
CA VAL A 17 -18.52 -2.84 -36.45
C VAL A 17 -18.33 -4.32 -36.15
N ILE A 18 -18.25 -5.11 -37.20
CA ILE A 18 -17.64 -6.43 -37.16
C ILE A 18 -16.23 -6.14 -36.65
N ASN A 19 -15.85 -6.75 -35.53
CA ASN A 19 -14.50 -6.74 -34.98
C ASN A 19 -13.50 -7.33 -35.99
N ASN A 20 -13.23 -6.60 -37.06
CA ASN A 20 -12.19 -6.87 -38.04
C ASN A 20 -10.92 -6.20 -37.54
N THR A 21 -10.47 -6.65 -36.38
CA THR A 21 -9.15 -6.33 -35.87
C THR A 21 -8.14 -7.14 -36.67
N LYS A 22 -7.78 -6.66 -37.87
CA LYS A 22 -6.48 -6.96 -38.49
C LYS A 22 -5.34 -6.75 -37.48
N VAL A 23 -5.53 -5.85 -36.50
CA VAL A 23 -4.63 -5.64 -35.35
C VAL A 23 -4.58 -6.85 -34.39
N HIS A 24 -5.69 -7.55 -34.08
CA HIS A 24 -5.65 -8.78 -33.28
C HIS A 24 -5.13 -9.97 -34.07
N LYS A 25 -5.27 -9.98 -35.41
CA LYS A 25 -4.64 -10.99 -36.27
C LYS A 25 -3.12 -10.77 -36.35
N ILE A 26 -2.66 -9.53 -36.52
CA ILE A 26 -1.24 -9.19 -36.44
C ILE A 26 -0.69 -9.46 -35.03
N TYR A 27 -1.42 -9.15 -33.95
CA TYR A 27 -1.00 -9.49 -32.57
C TYR A 27 -0.98 -11.00 -32.30
N ARG A 28 -1.91 -11.78 -32.88
CA ARG A 28 -1.90 -13.24 -32.79
C ARG A 28 -0.83 -13.87 -33.70
N GLU A 29 -0.55 -13.29 -34.85
CA GLU A 29 0.47 -13.76 -35.80
C GLU A 29 1.88 -13.36 -35.36
N THR A 30 2.08 -12.21 -34.70
CA THR A 30 3.35 -11.88 -34.03
C THR A 30 3.56 -12.74 -32.80
N ASN A 31 2.52 -13.00 -32.00
CA ASN A 31 2.61 -13.95 -30.89
C ASN A 31 2.83 -15.39 -31.35
N LYS A 32 2.26 -15.82 -32.49
CA LYS A 32 2.57 -17.12 -33.12
C LYS A 32 3.99 -17.19 -33.65
N ARG A 33 4.50 -16.12 -34.28
CA ARG A 33 5.92 -16.05 -34.68
C ARG A 33 6.85 -16.08 -33.48
N HIS A 34 6.44 -15.53 -32.33
CA HIS A 34 7.20 -15.62 -31.08
C HIS A 34 7.04 -16.96 -30.34
N GLU A 35 5.92 -17.67 -30.50
CA GLU A 35 5.78 -19.07 -30.09
C GLU A 35 6.66 -19.97 -30.97
N ASP A 36 6.70 -19.72 -32.28
CA ASP A 36 7.62 -20.39 -33.21
C ASP A 36 9.09 -20.04 -32.92
N ASP A 37 9.38 -18.82 -32.46
CA ASP A 37 10.72 -18.44 -31.98
C ASP A 37 11.04 -19.05 -30.61
N LEU A 38 10.06 -19.24 -29.73
CA LEU A 38 10.21 -20.06 -28.51
C LEU A 38 10.49 -21.53 -28.90
N PHE A 39 9.80 -22.07 -29.90
CA PHE A 39 10.06 -23.40 -30.48
C PHE A 39 11.40 -23.48 -31.24
N LYS A 40 11.94 -22.39 -31.77
CA LYS A 40 13.32 -22.30 -32.30
C LYS A 40 14.38 -22.13 -31.22
N ILE A 41 14.04 -21.52 -30.08
CA ILE A 41 14.86 -21.58 -28.86
C ILE A 41 14.85 -23.01 -28.30
N TYR A 42 13.76 -23.76 -28.47
CA TYR A 42 13.70 -25.22 -28.35
C TYR A 42 14.37 -25.93 -29.54
N ASN A 43 15.50 -25.42 -30.04
CA ASN A 43 16.45 -26.28 -30.73
C ASN A 43 16.72 -27.45 -29.79
N LYS A 44 16.37 -28.67 -30.19
CA LYS A 44 16.76 -29.90 -29.46
C LYS A 44 18.29 -30.00 -29.28
N GLU A 45 19.06 -29.19 -30.00
CA GLU A 45 20.51 -29.02 -29.88
C GLU A 45 20.94 -27.94 -28.86
N LEU A 46 20.03 -27.03 -28.44
CA LEU A 46 20.24 -25.98 -27.43
C LEU A 46 19.40 -26.19 -26.16
N VAL A 47 18.51 -27.18 -26.12
CA VAL A 47 18.14 -27.83 -24.86
C VAL A 47 19.46 -28.27 -24.27
N ALA A 48 19.86 -27.64 -23.16
CA ALA A 48 21.04 -28.01 -22.42
C ALA A 48 21.13 -29.53 -22.43
N PHE A 49 22.16 -30.07 -23.08
CA PHE A 49 22.53 -31.47 -22.92
C PHE A 49 22.36 -31.80 -21.43
N PRO A 50 21.78 -32.96 -21.07
CA PRO A 50 21.72 -33.36 -19.66
C PRO A 50 23.08 -33.05 -19.08
N TYR A 51 23.11 -32.14 -18.10
CA TYR A 51 24.33 -31.58 -17.57
C TYR A 51 25.11 -32.74 -16.95
N GLU A 52 25.97 -33.38 -17.75
CA GLU A 52 26.84 -34.49 -17.35
C GLU A 52 27.97 -33.87 -16.56
N GLU A 53 27.63 -33.50 -15.33
CA GLU A 53 28.47 -32.84 -14.34
C GLU A 53 29.79 -33.60 -14.15
N ASP A 54 29.74 -34.93 -14.26
CA ASP A 54 30.90 -35.82 -14.18
C ASP A 54 31.89 -35.58 -15.33
N LYS A 55 31.40 -35.35 -16.56
CA LYS A 55 32.24 -35.11 -17.74
C LYS A 55 32.95 -33.76 -17.69
N TYR A 56 32.31 -32.75 -17.12
CA TYR A 56 32.90 -31.42 -16.95
C TYR A 56 33.87 -31.37 -15.78
N ASN A 57 33.58 -32.08 -14.69
CA ASN A 57 34.48 -32.22 -13.54
C ASN A 57 35.76 -32.99 -13.92
N GLU A 58 35.65 -34.02 -14.78
CA GLU A 58 36.78 -34.70 -15.39
C GLU A 58 37.61 -33.76 -16.30
N LEU A 59 36.95 -32.96 -17.15
CA LEU A 59 37.65 -32.01 -18.04
C LEU A 59 38.35 -30.87 -17.28
N LEU A 60 37.80 -30.43 -16.14
CA LEU A 60 38.35 -29.35 -15.33
C LEU A 60 39.26 -29.82 -14.19
N ASN A 61 39.50 -31.13 -14.05
CA ASN A 61 40.27 -31.73 -12.94
C ASN A 61 39.80 -31.29 -11.54
N ILE A 62 38.50 -31.02 -11.38
CA ILE A 62 37.91 -30.62 -10.10
C ILE A 62 37.53 -31.91 -9.36
N LYS A 63 38.36 -32.32 -8.39
CA LYS A 63 37.98 -33.37 -7.43
C LYS A 63 36.95 -32.80 -6.46
N VAL A 64 35.67 -32.87 -6.82
CA VAL A 64 34.59 -32.51 -5.90
C VAL A 64 34.47 -33.61 -4.86
N ASN A 65 34.91 -33.35 -3.63
CA ASN A 65 34.52 -34.14 -2.48
C ASN A 65 33.00 -33.94 -2.31
N LYS A 66 32.18 -34.86 -2.83
CA LYS A 66 30.74 -34.91 -2.57
C LYS A 66 30.56 -35.29 -1.09
N GLU A 67 30.66 -34.32 -0.20
CA GLU A 67 30.10 -34.49 1.15
C GLU A 67 28.60 -34.76 0.95
N ASN A 68 28.14 -35.94 1.38
CA ASN A 68 26.72 -36.28 1.36
C ASN A 68 25.99 -35.32 2.31
N ARG A 69 25.49 -34.21 1.77
CA ARG A 69 24.64 -33.29 2.51
C ARG A 69 23.39 -34.06 2.93
N ASN A 70 23.14 -34.17 4.23
CA ASN A 70 21.94 -34.84 4.74
C ASN A 70 20.69 -34.17 4.18
N ILE A 71 20.01 -34.86 3.26
CA ILE A 71 18.82 -34.36 2.56
C ILE A 71 17.73 -33.99 3.57
N ALA A 72 17.59 -34.81 4.61
CA ALA A 72 16.62 -34.58 5.67
C ALA A 72 16.95 -33.34 6.52
N ASP A 73 18.21 -32.96 6.70
CA ASP A 73 18.56 -31.80 7.54
C ASP A 73 18.40 -30.48 6.77
N PHE A 74 18.48 -30.56 5.44
CA PHE A 74 18.23 -29.42 4.57
C PHE A 74 16.74 -29.02 4.56
N TYR A 75 15.85 -29.98 4.27
CA TYR A 75 14.41 -29.72 4.15
C TYR A 75 13.71 -29.56 5.49
N PHE A 76 14.17 -30.30 6.49
CA PHE A 76 13.50 -30.39 7.78
C PHE A 76 14.24 -29.66 8.91
N ASN A 77 14.88 -28.53 8.58
CA ASN A 77 15.53 -27.70 9.60
C ASN A 77 14.48 -26.91 10.43
N PRO A 78 14.35 -27.15 11.75
CA PRO A 78 13.40 -26.44 12.60
C PRO A 78 13.67 -24.93 12.67
N ASN A 79 14.94 -24.51 12.49
CA ASN A 79 15.34 -23.11 12.57
C ASN A 79 14.83 -22.25 11.39
N ILE A 80 14.17 -22.85 10.40
CA ILE A 80 13.58 -22.11 9.26
C ILE A 80 12.32 -21.35 9.68
N TYR A 81 11.57 -21.85 10.66
CA TYR A 81 10.30 -21.27 11.07
C TYR A 81 10.39 -20.63 12.45
N ILE A 82 9.84 -19.43 12.57
CA ILE A 82 9.84 -18.68 13.83
C ILE A 82 8.85 -19.31 14.83
N ASN A 83 7.68 -19.72 14.34
CA ASN A 83 6.54 -20.12 15.17
C ASN A 83 6.51 -21.63 15.52
N VAL A 84 7.55 -22.40 15.22
CA VAL A 84 7.54 -23.87 15.37
C VAL A 84 8.01 -24.35 16.76
N HIS A 85 8.64 -23.47 17.56
CA HIS A 85 9.03 -23.79 18.94
C HIS A 85 7.95 -23.51 19.99
N ASN A 86 7.02 -22.61 19.71
CA ASN A 86 5.89 -22.34 20.58
C ASN A 86 4.74 -23.24 20.16
N ASN A 87 4.33 -24.16 21.04
CA ASN A 87 3.23 -25.12 20.92
C ASN A 87 1.83 -24.51 20.64
N LYS A 88 1.78 -23.29 20.08
CA LYS A 88 0.62 -22.60 19.52
C LYS A 88 1.10 -21.92 18.24
N ILE A 89 0.82 -22.54 17.09
CA ILE A 89 0.88 -21.91 15.75
C ILE A 89 -0.09 -20.70 15.63
N LYS A 90 -0.74 -20.33 16.75
CA LYS A 90 -1.76 -19.31 16.90
C LYS A 90 -1.28 -18.05 17.63
N ASN A 91 -0.18 -18.05 18.38
CA ASN A 91 0.18 -16.88 19.19
C ASN A 91 1.54 -16.31 18.78
N LEU A 92 1.51 -15.35 17.84
CA LEU A 92 2.66 -14.48 17.59
C LEU A 92 2.82 -13.51 18.76
N GLU A 93 4.03 -13.47 19.30
CA GLU A 93 4.41 -12.49 20.31
C GLU A 93 5.28 -11.39 19.69
N PHE A 94 5.34 -10.25 20.36
CA PHE A 94 6.14 -9.13 19.88
C PHE A 94 7.65 -9.43 19.84
N SER A 95 8.13 -10.31 20.72
CA SER A 95 9.50 -10.82 20.77
C SER A 95 9.90 -11.57 19.48
N ASP A 96 8.92 -12.03 18.70
CA ASP A 96 9.22 -12.78 17.48
C ASP A 96 9.84 -11.91 16.38
N PHE A 97 9.70 -10.58 16.48
CA PHE A 97 10.23 -9.59 15.53
C PHE A 97 11.64 -9.08 15.89
N ASP A 98 12.50 -9.99 16.31
CA ASP A 98 13.88 -9.70 16.72
C ASP A 98 14.90 -10.07 15.64
N LEU A 99 16.14 -9.57 15.79
CA LEU A 99 17.21 -9.72 14.81
C LEU A 99 17.57 -11.20 14.55
N GLU A 100 17.42 -12.05 15.57
CA GLU A 100 17.72 -13.49 15.50
C GLU A 100 16.79 -14.26 14.56
N ASN A 101 15.61 -13.71 14.29
CA ASN A 101 14.61 -14.33 13.43
C ASN A 101 14.70 -13.86 11.97
N VAL A 102 15.64 -12.98 11.66
CA VAL A 102 15.91 -12.52 10.28
C VAL A 102 16.22 -13.72 9.38
N ASP A 103 15.66 -13.69 8.17
CA ASP A 103 15.73 -14.71 7.12
C ASP A 103 14.88 -15.98 7.39
N LYS A 104 14.07 -16.01 8.45
CA LYS A 104 13.13 -17.10 8.77
C LYS A 104 11.69 -16.82 8.30
N TYR A 105 10.85 -17.85 8.30
CA TYR A 105 9.44 -17.77 7.93
C TYR A 105 8.51 -17.70 9.14
N PHE A 106 7.54 -16.79 9.07
CA PHE A 106 6.32 -16.87 9.87
C PHE A 106 5.35 -17.82 9.19
N LEU A 107 4.93 -18.87 9.90
CA LEU A 107 3.98 -19.85 9.39
C LEU A 107 2.58 -19.58 9.97
N PHE A 108 1.57 -19.52 9.10
CA PHE A 108 0.19 -19.24 9.48
C PHE A 108 -0.77 -20.29 8.95
N GLU A 109 -1.67 -20.78 9.80
CA GLU A 109 -2.88 -21.43 9.32
C GLU A 109 -3.71 -20.45 8.48
N LYS A 110 -4.30 -20.94 7.38
CA LYS A 110 -5.08 -20.10 6.45
C LYS A 110 -6.21 -19.34 7.15
N GLU A 111 -6.96 -20.02 8.02
CA GLU A 111 -8.05 -19.40 8.79
C GLU A 111 -7.55 -18.24 9.67
N TYR A 112 -6.36 -18.39 10.25
CA TYR A 112 -5.76 -17.39 11.11
C TYR A 112 -5.25 -16.18 10.31
N LEU A 113 -4.73 -16.42 9.12
CA LEU A 113 -4.31 -15.36 8.21
C LEU A 113 -5.50 -14.47 7.79
N ASP A 114 -6.67 -15.07 7.53
CA ASP A 114 -7.88 -14.31 7.18
C ASP A 114 -8.36 -13.42 8.33
N THR A 115 -8.12 -13.80 9.59
CA THR A 115 -8.40 -12.94 10.75
C THR A 115 -7.50 -11.70 10.80
N TYR A 116 -6.23 -11.83 10.43
CA TYR A 116 -5.30 -10.70 10.42
C TYR A 116 -5.41 -9.85 9.16
N PHE A 117 -5.75 -10.45 8.02
CA PHE A 117 -5.80 -9.77 6.71
C PHE A 117 -7.17 -9.93 6.04
N PRO A 118 -8.27 -9.46 6.66
CA PRO A 118 -9.59 -9.49 6.03
C PRO A 118 -9.66 -8.64 4.75
N GLU A 119 -8.73 -7.69 4.55
CA GLU A 119 -8.62 -6.88 3.33
C GLU A 119 -7.95 -7.64 2.16
N GLY A 120 -7.34 -8.80 2.44
CA GLY A 120 -6.51 -9.58 1.52
C GLY A 120 -5.01 -9.33 1.71
N LEU A 121 -4.18 -10.18 1.08
CA LEU A 121 -2.72 -10.05 1.11
C LEU A 121 -2.20 -9.30 -0.11
N ALA A 122 -1.12 -8.53 0.08
CA ALA A 122 -0.43 -7.87 -1.02
C ALA A 122 0.40 -8.84 -1.88
N GLY A 123 0.54 -8.48 -3.16
CA GLY A 123 1.41 -9.16 -4.12
C GLY A 123 0.91 -10.52 -4.59
N GLU A 124 1.84 -11.45 -4.80
CA GLU A 124 1.54 -12.77 -5.35
C GLU A 124 1.52 -13.90 -4.32
N ILE A 125 1.55 -13.56 -3.03
CA ILE A 125 1.43 -14.53 -1.93
C ILE A 125 0.08 -15.28 -1.98
N PRO A 126 -1.07 -14.65 -2.35
CA PRO A 126 -2.30 -15.41 -2.55
C PRO A 126 -2.17 -16.57 -3.55
N LYS A 127 -1.28 -16.47 -4.53
CA LYS A 127 -1.03 -17.56 -5.48
C LYS A 127 -0.31 -18.73 -4.81
N ASP A 128 0.58 -18.44 -3.86
CA ASP A 128 1.27 -19.48 -3.09
C ASP A 128 0.25 -20.27 -2.25
N ILE A 129 -0.76 -19.60 -1.70
CA ILE A 129 -1.87 -20.24 -0.98
C ILE A 129 -2.65 -21.20 -1.89
N LEU A 130 -2.88 -20.83 -3.15
CA LEU A 130 -3.61 -21.64 -4.13
C LEU A 130 -2.79 -22.84 -4.64
N MET A 131 -1.46 -22.79 -4.54
CA MET A 131 -0.56 -23.85 -4.99
C MET A 131 -0.42 -25.00 -3.97
N HIS A 132 -1.03 -24.88 -2.78
CA HIS A 132 -1.03 -25.98 -1.81
C HIS A 132 -1.93 -27.12 -2.25
N ASN A 133 -1.34 -28.29 -2.48
CA ASN A 133 -2.07 -29.53 -2.73
C ASN A 133 -2.81 -30.02 -1.47
N THR A 134 -3.87 -30.80 -1.67
CA THR A 134 -4.68 -31.33 -0.55
C THR A 134 -3.98 -32.40 0.27
N ASP A 135 -2.90 -32.97 -0.23
CA ASP A 135 -2.27 -34.17 0.30
C ASP A 135 -1.27 -33.82 1.42
N ASN A 136 -1.27 -34.60 2.51
CA ASN A 136 -0.74 -34.21 3.83
C ASN A 136 0.74 -34.58 4.09
N ASP A 137 1.50 -35.01 3.09
CA ASP A 137 2.61 -35.92 3.41
C ASP A 137 3.90 -35.24 3.92
N ASN A 138 4.44 -34.19 3.26
CA ASN A 138 5.78 -33.70 3.63
C ASN A 138 5.82 -32.78 4.87
N PHE A 139 4.77 -32.00 5.13
CA PHE A 139 4.72 -31.15 6.32
C PHE A 139 4.52 -31.97 7.60
N ASP A 140 3.70 -33.03 7.53
CA ASP A 140 3.51 -33.95 8.66
C ASP A 140 4.80 -34.76 8.91
N LEU A 141 5.52 -35.16 7.84
CA LEU A 141 6.87 -35.73 7.94
C LEU A 141 7.86 -34.79 8.61
N PHE A 142 7.85 -33.49 8.25
CA PHE A 142 8.68 -32.45 8.87
C PHE A 142 8.43 -32.36 10.38
N LEU A 143 7.16 -32.18 10.78
CA LEU A 143 6.79 -32.06 12.18
C LEU A 143 7.11 -33.33 12.97
N ASN A 144 6.93 -34.50 12.36
CA ASN A 144 7.30 -35.78 12.98
C ASN A 144 8.81 -35.94 13.14
N LYS A 145 9.63 -35.41 12.21
CA LYS A 145 11.09 -35.38 12.37
C LYS A 145 11.52 -34.46 13.51
N ILE A 146 10.93 -33.26 13.61
CA ILE A 146 11.17 -32.35 14.74
C ILE A 146 10.83 -33.00 16.08
N LYS A 147 9.68 -33.70 16.17
CA LYS A 147 9.31 -34.45 17.38
C LYS A 147 10.33 -35.53 17.73
N LYS A 148 10.89 -36.23 16.74
CA LYS A 148 11.93 -37.25 16.98
C LYS A 148 13.24 -36.62 17.47
N GLU A 149 13.62 -35.46 16.93
CA GLU A 149 14.82 -34.73 17.34
C GLU A 149 14.69 -34.10 18.75
N SER A 150 13.49 -33.62 19.13
CA SER A 150 13.23 -33.10 20.48
C SER A 150 13.17 -34.19 21.55
N VAL A 151 12.71 -35.40 21.23
CA VAL A 151 12.70 -36.56 22.15
C VAL A 151 14.12 -37.03 22.49
N ASN A 152 15.09 -36.83 21.60
CA ASN A 152 16.48 -37.21 21.84
C ASN A 152 17.27 -36.20 22.70
N THR A 153 16.69 -35.02 22.99
CA THR A 153 17.33 -33.93 23.75
C THR A 153 16.61 -33.70 25.09
N SER A 154 16.75 -34.68 25.99
CA SER A 154 16.57 -34.62 27.46
C SER A 154 15.16 -34.60 28.09
N ASN A 155 15.07 -35.38 29.17
CA ASN A 155 14.03 -35.45 30.19
C ASN A 155 13.53 -34.06 30.65
N SER A 156 12.30 -33.68 30.28
CA SER A 156 11.44 -32.83 31.13
C SER A 156 10.00 -32.86 30.64
N LEU A 157 9.12 -33.35 31.52
CA LEU A 157 7.67 -33.15 31.62
C LEU A 157 6.90 -32.81 30.32
N ILE A 158 6.34 -33.88 29.76
CA ILE A 158 5.26 -33.91 28.77
C ILE A 158 4.15 -32.91 29.12
N PRO A 159 3.62 -32.18 28.13
CA PRO A 159 2.19 -32.10 27.99
C PRO A 159 1.75 -32.64 26.62
N GLN A 160 1.09 -33.79 26.73
CA GLN A 160 -0.01 -34.35 25.96
C GLN A 160 0.03 -34.35 24.43
N LYS A 161 -0.22 -35.55 23.90
CA LYS A 161 -0.56 -35.89 22.52
C LYS A 161 -1.56 -34.88 21.94
N HIS A 162 -1.12 -34.08 20.98
CA HIS A 162 -2.01 -33.40 20.04
C HIS A 162 -1.66 -33.82 18.63
N ASN A 163 -2.67 -34.24 17.88
CA ASN A 163 -2.56 -34.55 16.46
C ASN A 163 -2.20 -33.26 15.73
N PHE A 164 -1.02 -33.24 15.11
CA PHE A 164 -0.64 -32.20 14.15
C PHE A 164 -1.16 -32.57 12.75
N GLU A 165 -2.29 -33.26 12.68
CA GLU A 165 -2.94 -33.57 11.42
C GLU A 165 -3.47 -32.24 10.86
N HIS A 166 -3.00 -31.84 9.67
CA HIS A 166 -3.48 -30.71 8.85
C HIS A 166 -2.87 -29.31 9.07
N LEU A 167 -1.57 -29.18 9.29
CA LEU A 167 -0.93 -27.84 9.24
C LEU A 167 -0.52 -27.45 7.82
N LYS A 168 -1.44 -26.81 7.09
CA LYS A 168 -1.14 -26.10 5.83
C LYS A 168 -0.87 -24.65 6.14
N GLY A 169 0.41 -24.33 6.30
CA GLY A 169 0.82 -23.02 6.73
C GLY A 169 1.26 -22.10 5.58
N VAL A 170 0.63 -20.94 5.40
CA VAL A 170 1.12 -19.87 4.52
C VAL A 170 2.34 -19.24 5.18
N GLY A 171 3.48 -19.21 4.47
CA GLY A 171 4.71 -18.62 5.00
C GLY A 171 4.92 -17.18 4.56
N ILE A 172 5.24 -16.31 5.52
CA ILE A 172 5.70 -14.94 5.25
C ILE A 172 7.17 -14.82 5.67
N LEU A 173 8.04 -14.47 4.73
CA LEU A 173 9.47 -14.33 4.98
C LEU A 173 9.77 -13.05 5.78
N TYR A 174 10.46 -13.19 6.91
CA TYR A 174 10.95 -12.07 7.70
C TYR A 174 12.35 -11.66 7.23
N ARG A 175 12.44 -10.51 6.55
CA ARG A 175 13.69 -10.03 5.95
C ARG A 175 14.38 -8.98 6.81
N LYS A 176 15.69 -8.81 6.68
CA LYS A 176 16.46 -7.75 7.37
C LYS A 176 15.82 -6.35 7.25
N LEU A 177 15.35 -5.99 6.05
CA LEU A 177 14.74 -4.68 5.79
C LEU A 177 13.40 -4.49 6.54
N THR A 178 12.67 -5.59 6.81
CA THR A 178 11.45 -5.52 7.65
C THR A 178 11.82 -5.14 9.09
N HIS A 179 12.90 -5.72 9.63
CA HIS A 179 13.39 -5.41 10.98
C HIS A 179 13.81 -3.94 11.09
N GLU A 180 14.54 -3.42 10.10
CA GLU A 180 14.95 -2.01 10.06
C GLU A 180 13.74 -1.06 10.05
N ILE A 181 12.70 -1.37 9.28
CA ILE A 181 11.45 -0.58 9.27
C ILE A 181 10.74 -0.68 10.62
N ILE A 182 10.64 -1.87 11.20
CA ILE A 182 10.01 -2.06 12.52
C ILE A 182 10.75 -1.28 13.60
N ASN A 183 12.09 -1.22 13.57
CA ASN A 183 12.87 -0.43 14.51
C ASN A 183 12.58 1.08 14.38
N GLU A 184 12.45 1.60 13.16
CA GLU A 184 12.01 2.98 12.95
C GLU A 184 10.60 3.23 13.49
N LEU A 185 9.67 2.28 13.32
CA LEU A 185 8.32 2.37 13.88
C LEU A 185 8.32 2.35 15.41
N ARG A 186 9.15 1.51 16.04
CA ARG A 186 9.35 1.48 17.50
C ARG A 186 9.84 2.82 18.02
N ILE A 187 10.81 3.45 17.33
CA ILE A 187 11.29 4.81 17.66
C ILE A 187 10.17 5.85 17.52
N CYS A 188 9.38 5.77 16.46
CA CYS A 188 8.21 6.66 16.30
C CYS A 188 7.20 6.51 17.44
N GLU A 189 6.92 5.28 17.86
CA GLU A 189 6.02 5.00 18.99
C GLU A 189 6.52 5.64 20.30
N GLN A 190 7.81 5.48 20.59
CA GLN A 190 8.45 6.10 21.76
C GLN A 190 8.33 7.63 21.71
N ASN A 191 8.58 8.23 20.55
CA ASN A 191 8.42 9.67 20.35
C ASN A 191 6.97 10.13 20.60
N TYR A 192 5.97 9.35 20.19
CA TYR A 192 4.57 9.67 20.48
C TYR A 192 4.26 9.60 21.98
N LYS A 193 4.82 8.63 22.70
CA LYS A 193 4.66 8.51 24.17
C LYS A 193 5.32 9.67 24.91
N ILE A 194 6.53 10.07 24.50
CA ILE A 194 7.26 11.19 25.10
C ILE A 194 6.54 12.51 24.85
N SER A 195 5.94 12.70 23.66
CA SER A 195 5.18 13.90 23.34
C SER A 195 3.95 14.14 24.24
N ASN A 196 3.41 13.09 24.87
CA ASN A 196 2.32 13.21 25.85
C ASN A 196 2.77 13.79 27.20
N LYS A 197 4.06 13.74 27.56
CA LYS A 197 4.57 14.29 28.83
C LYS A 197 4.93 15.78 28.75
N ARG A 198 4.91 16.39 27.56
CA ARG A 198 5.01 17.85 27.43
C ARG A 198 3.61 18.44 27.60
N GLU A 199 3.10 18.41 28.83
CA GLU A 199 2.00 19.26 29.26
C GLU A 199 2.45 20.72 29.10
N SER A 200 2.00 21.32 28.00
CA SER A 200 1.29 22.61 27.88
C SER A 200 1.21 23.59 29.08
N TYR A 201 2.25 23.74 29.90
CA TYR A 201 2.30 24.80 30.92
C TYR A 201 3.51 25.75 30.81
N ASN A 202 4.54 25.41 30.01
CA ASN A 202 5.76 26.24 29.89
C ASN A 202 6.03 26.85 28.51
N LEU A 203 5.26 26.51 27.47
CA LEU A 203 5.42 27.13 26.15
C LEU A 203 4.58 28.42 25.99
N ASP A 204 3.45 28.52 26.70
CA ASP A 204 2.62 29.73 26.64
C ASP A 204 3.34 30.94 27.28
N LYS A 205 4.15 30.71 28.34
CA LYS A 205 5.04 31.75 28.91
C LYS A 205 6.15 32.20 27.96
N TYR A 206 6.54 31.36 26.99
CA TYR A 206 7.61 31.67 26.04
C TYR A 206 7.10 32.51 24.86
N PHE A 207 5.86 32.28 24.41
CA PHE A 207 5.23 33.06 23.34
C PHE A 207 4.54 34.35 23.82
N LEU A 208 4.21 34.46 25.11
CA LEU A 208 3.64 35.68 25.69
C LEU A 208 4.68 36.77 26.00
N ASN A 209 5.98 36.47 25.98
CA ASN A 209 7.01 37.42 26.43
C ASN A 209 7.73 38.21 25.35
N ASN A 210 7.57 37.94 24.05
CA ASN A 210 8.19 38.75 23.01
C ASN A 210 7.16 39.23 21.99
N GLN A 211 6.50 40.34 22.32
CA GLN A 211 6.13 41.31 21.30
C GLN A 211 7.44 41.86 20.73
N ASN A 212 7.91 41.29 19.63
CA ASN A 212 8.61 42.01 18.56
C ASN A 212 8.68 41.08 17.34
N VAL A 213 8.07 41.59 16.28
CA VAL A 213 8.11 41.10 14.91
C VAL A 213 9.57 40.93 14.50
N ASP A 214 9.90 39.84 13.80
CA ASP A 214 10.74 39.96 12.59
C ASP A 214 10.63 38.73 11.68
N VAL A 215 10.79 39.04 10.40
CA VAL A 215 10.37 38.32 9.20
C VAL A 215 11.63 37.86 8.44
N TYR A 216 11.54 36.67 7.82
CA TYR A 216 12.32 36.20 6.65
C TYR A 216 13.80 35.76 6.76
N TYR A 217 14.13 34.89 5.79
CA TYR A 217 15.39 34.22 5.44
C TYR A 217 16.66 35.09 5.50
N ASP A 218 17.81 34.51 5.88
CA ASP A 218 18.90 34.20 4.91
C ASP A 218 20.12 33.48 5.52
N ASN A 219 20.88 32.87 4.61
CA ASN A 219 22.21 32.29 4.78
C ASN A 219 23.21 33.27 5.42
N THR A 220 24.17 32.76 6.20
CA THR A 220 25.61 33.09 6.02
C THR A 220 26.49 32.18 6.88
N LYS A 221 27.52 31.63 6.24
CA LYS A 221 28.74 31.11 6.89
C LYS A 221 29.44 32.29 7.56
N ASN A 222 30.06 32.08 8.72
CA ASN A 222 31.36 32.68 9.03
C ASN A 222 32.11 31.88 10.10
N VAL A 223 33.39 31.69 9.80
CA VAL A 223 34.45 31.01 10.56
C VAL A 223 34.98 31.97 11.63
N THR A 224 35.29 31.49 12.84
CA THR A 224 36.44 31.96 13.63
C THR A 224 36.90 30.92 14.67
N ASN A 225 38.17 30.59 14.50
CA ASN A 225 39.21 29.81 15.21
C ASN A 225 39.18 29.49 16.73
N PRO A 226 40.03 28.53 17.16
CA PRO A 226 39.86 27.66 18.32
C PRO A 226 40.70 28.08 19.54
N THR A 227 40.28 27.71 20.74
CA THR A 227 41.14 27.68 21.92
C THR A 227 41.09 26.30 22.58
N TYR A 228 42.26 25.68 22.65
CA TYR A 228 42.53 24.43 23.33
C TYR A 228 42.77 24.68 24.82
N ILE A 229 42.06 23.95 25.69
CA ILE A 229 42.57 23.50 26.98
C ILE A 229 42.11 22.05 27.20
N ASN A 230 43.11 21.17 27.15
CA ASN A 230 43.16 19.78 27.64
C ASN A 230 42.89 19.76 29.16
N ASN A 231 42.34 18.75 29.84
CA ASN A 231 42.21 17.34 29.54
C ASN A 231 41.39 16.66 30.67
N ASP A 232 40.84 15.49 30.33
CA ASP A 232 40.64 14.34 31.22
C ASP A 232 39.48 14.34 32.22
N GLU A 233 38.26 14.16 31.70
CA GLU A 233 37.36 13.10 32.19
C GLU A 233 36.67 12.39 31.02
N GLU A 234 36.61 11.06 31.12
CA GLU A 234 36.55 10.13 30.01
C GLU A 234 35.13 9.90 29.46
N LYS A 235 35.02 10.01 28.13
CA LYS A 235 34.31 9.09 27.22
C LYS A 235 32.88 8.64 27.60
N ILE A 236 31.89 9.53 27.59
CA ILE A 236 30.46 9.14 27.40
C ILE A 236 29.62 10.13 26.55
N GLN A 237 30.13 11.29 26.13
CA GLN A 237 29.27 12.37 25.59
C GLN A 237 29.47 12.77 24.10
N THR A 238 30.19 11.99 23.29
CA THR A 238 30.54 12.39 21.91
C THR A 238 29.72 11.74 20.78
N TYR A 239 28.60 11.06 21.08
CA TYR A 239 27.73 10.47 20.05
C TYR A 239 26.42 11.23 19.74
N ASP A 240 26.11 12.33 20.44
CA ASP A 240 24.79 12.97 20.33
C ASP A 240 24.77 14.40 19.75
N LYS A 241 25.92 14.98 19.39
CA LYS A 241 25.95 16.35 18.80
C LYS A 241 25.90 16.40 17.26
N SER A 242 25.84 15.24 16.57
CA SER A 242 25.68 15.17 15.10
C SER A 242 24.28 14.72 14.65
N LYS A 243 23.29 14.66 15.55
CA LYS A 243 21.90 14.25 15.26
C LYS A 243 20.91 15.40 15.02
N ASN A 244 21.37 16.61 14.70
CA ASN A 244 20.49 17.73 14.32
C ASN A 244 20.04 17.70 12.84
N ASN A 245 20.01 16.51 12.23
CA ASN A 245 19.16 16.22 11.08
C ASN A 245 18.13 15.17 11.50
N ILE A 246 17.22 15.55 12.41
CA ILE A 246 16.04 14.74 12.75
C ILE A 246 15.17 14.74 11.49
N TYR A 247 15.30 13.68 10.68
CA TYR A 247 14.54 13.54 9.44
C TYR A 247 13.04 13.57 9.75
N LYS A 248 12.37 14.55 9.15
CA LYS A 248 11.00 14.99 9.46
C LYS A 248 9.93 14.14 8.75
N SER A 249 10.32 13.19 7.91
CA SER A 249 9.43 12.41 7.06
C SER A 249 9.01 11.11 7.72
N ARG A 250 7.75 11.05 8.18
CA ARG A 250 7.12 9.83 8.71
C ARG A 250 6.62 8.90 7.58
N SER A 251 7.29 8.94 6.44
CA SER A 251 6.87 8.24 5.21
C SER A 251 8.03 7.44 4.64
N ILE A 252 7.78 6.18 4.26
CA ILE A 252 8.79 5.24 3.74
C ILE A 252 8.30 4.67 2.42
N LEU A 253 9.14 4.74 1.38
CA LEU A 253 8.88 4.12 0.07
C LEU A 253 9.77 2.89 -0.10
N ILE A 254 9.17 1.73 -0.30
CA ILE A 254 9.87 0.49 -0.60
C ILE A 254 9.91 0.31 -2.12
N ASP A 255 11.10 0.41 -2.69
CA ASP A 255 11.35 0.17 -4.11
C ASP A 255 12.33 -0.99 -4.32
N GLY A 256 12.51 -1.47 -5.55
CA GLY A 256 13.34 -2.63 -5.87
C GLY A 256 12.84 -3.34 -7.12
N LYS A 257 13.60 -4.30 -7.66
CA LYS A 257 13.25 -5.00 -8.91
C LYS A 257 11.92 -5.78 -8.81
N ARG A 258 11.38 -6.21 -9.94
CA ARG A 258 10.21 -7.10 -9.97
C ARG A 258 10.52 -8.41 -9.25
N GLY A 259 9.65 -8.84 -8.34
CA GLY A 259 9.72 -10.16 -7.71
C GLY A 259 10.65 -10.26 -6.50
N THR A 260 11.19 -9.15 -6.02
CA THR A 260 12.11 -9.15 -4.87
C THR A 260 11.45 -9.29 -3.50
N GLY A 261 10.10 -9.34 -3.43
CA GLY A 261 9.36 -9.51 -2.18
C GLY A 261 8.93 -8.22 -1.49
N LYS A 262 8.75 -7.11 -2.22
CA LYS A 262 8.31 -5.82 -1.65
C LYS A 262 6.95 -5.91 -0.94
N SER A 263 5.98 -6.57 -1.58
CA SER A 263 4.65 -6.80 -1.01
C SER A 263 4.70 -7.70 0.23
N CYS A 264 5.64 -8.67 0.27
CA CYS A 264 5.85 -9.53 1.44
C CYS A 264 6.32 -8.73 2.65
N ILE A 265 7.27 -7.80 2.46
CA ILE A 265 7.71 -6.87 3.51
C ILE A 265 6.56 -6.04 4.05
N LEU A 266 5.71 -5.53 3.15
CA LEU A 266 4.57 -4.71 3.55
C LEU A 266 3.58 -5.51 4.41
N ASN A 267 3.28 -6.77 4.05
CA ASN A 267 2.43 -7.66 4.84
C ASN A 267 3.00 -7.87 6.24
N THR A 268 4.30 -8.16 6.37
CA THR A 268 4.93 -8.38 7.68
C THR A 268 4.88 -7.14 8.58
N VAL A 269 5.06 -5.96 8.00
CA VAL A 269 4.98 -4.69 8.75
C VAL A 269 3.54 -4.39 9.19
N VAL A 270 2.56 -4.68 8.33
CA VAL A 270 1.14 -4.55 8.68
C VAL A 270 0.76 -5.50 9.81
N LEU A 271 1.22 -6.75 9.74
CA LEU A 271 1.01 -7.74 10.80
C LEU A 271 1.56 -7.24 12.15
N TRP A 272 2.80 -6.74 12.15
CA TRP A 272 3.42 -6.17 13.34
C TRP A 272 2.58 -5.01 13.94
N ALA A 273 2.07 -4.12 13.09
CA ALA A 273 1.26 -2.98 13.54
C ALA A 273 -0.10 -3.42 14.10
N LYS A 274 -0.74 -4.44 13.49
CA LYS A 274 -1.99 -5.03 13.99
C LYS A 274 -1.79 -5.65 15.38
N LEU A 275 -0.67 -6.37 15.59
CA LEU A 275 -0.30 -6.93 16.90
C LEU A 275 -0.03 -5.85 17.97
N ARG A 276 0.48 -4.69 17.55
CA ARG A 276 0.73 -3.54 18.43
C ARG A 276 -0.50 -2.66 18.70
N SER A 277 -1.68 -3.07 18.24
CA SER A 277 -2.93 -2.34 18.40
C SER A 277 -2.94 -0.94 17.76
N TRP A 278 -2.30 -0.79 16.61
CA TRP A 278 -2.36 0.44 15.82
C TRP A 278 -3.62 0.44 14.94
N ILE A 279 -4.10 1.63 14.56
CA ILE A 279 -5.09 1.74 13.48
C ILE A 279 -4.37 1.50 12.17
N VAL A 280 -4.75 0.44 11.44
CA VAL A 280 -4.09 0.07 10.18
C VAL A 280 -5.05 0.30 9.03
N ILE A 281 -4.65 1.14 8.08
CA ILE A 281 -5.30 1.27 6.78
C ILE A 281 -4.41 0.59 5.76
N PHE A 282 -4.79 -0.61 5.37
CA PHE A 282 -4.02 -1.43 4.43
C PHE A 282 -4.75 -1.57 3.09
N ILE A 283 -4.04 -1.32 2.00
CA ILE A 283 -4.54 -1.49 0.64
C ILE A 283 -3.59 -2.45 -0.09
N PRO A 284 -3.97 -3.73 -0.23
CA PRO A 284 -3.12 -4.75 -0.83
C PRO A 284 -3.00 -4.62 -2.35
N ASP A 285 -4.02 -4.07 -3.02
CA ASP A 285 -3.99 -3.87 -4.47
C ASP A 285 -4.64 -2.55 -4.90
N ILE A 286 -3.83 -1.56 -5.24
CA ILE A 286 -4.31 -0.29 -5.78
C ILE A 286 -4.69 -0.41 -7.27
N LYS A 287 -4.24 -1.46 -7.95
CA LYS A 287 -4.53 -1.71 -9.37
C LYS A 287 -6.03 -1.84 -9.61
N LYS A 288 -6.76 -2.33 -8.62
CA LYS A 288 -8.23 -2.44 -8.60
C LYS A 288 -8.94 -1.15 -9.05
N TYR A 289 -8.52 0.00 -8.55
CA TYR A 289 -9.13 1.30 -8.90
C TYR A 289 -8.94 1.71 -10.36
N LYS A 290 -7.98 1.08 -11.05
CA LYS A 290 -7.62 1.40 -12.43
C LYS A 290 -8.35 0.52 -13.45
N PHE A 291 -8.46 -0.79 -13.17
CA PHE A 291 -8.86 -1.81 -14.12
C PHE A 291 -10.28 -2.35 -13.88
N ASP A 292 -10.77 -2.34 -12.64
CA ASP A 292 -12.08 -2.90 -12.36
C ASP A 292 -13.15 -2.09 -13.06
N ILE A 293 -14.12 -2.77 -13.68
CA ILE A 293 -15.23 -2.13 -14.39
C ILE A 293 -16.30 -1.76 -13.36
N ASN A 294 -16.30 -0.51 -12.91
CA ASN A 294 -17.27 -0.01 -11.94
C ASN A 294 -17.96 1.26 -12.44
N THR A 295 -19.06 1.61 -11.79
CA THR A 295 -19.75 2.87 -12.08
C THR A 295 -18.89 4.05 -11.62
N ILE A 296 -18.72 5.04 -12.50
CA ILE A 296 -18.01 6.27 -12.19
C ILE A 296 -18.94 7.44 -12.32
N VAL A 297 -18.95 8.29 -11.29
CA VAL A 297 -19.67 9.55 -11.29
C VAL A 297 -18.66 10.69 -11.29
N ARG A 298 -18.84 11.65 -12.20
CA ARG A 298 -18.05 12.87 -12.21
C ARG A 298 -18.66 13.89 -11.26
N SER A 299 -17.79 14.55 -10.53
CA SER A 299 -18.15 15.66 -9.66
C SER A 299 -17.91 17.04 -10.26
N ASN A 300 -18.43 18.07 -9.58
CA ASN A 300 -18.25 19.48 -9.94
C ASN A 300 -16.77 19.90 -9.89
N THR A 301 -15.98 19.24 -9.04
CA THR A 301 -14.53 19.50 -8.91
C THR A 301 -13.68 18.76 -9.94
N ASN A 302 -14.30 18.15 -10.95
CA ASN A 302 -13.66 17.29 -11.97
C ASN A 302 -12.96 16.06 -11.38
N LEU A 303 -13.33 15.66 -10.16
CA LEU A 303 -12.92 14.40 -9.57
C LEU A 303 -13.92 13.31 -9.94
N TYR A 304 -13.40 12.11 -10.10
CA TYR A 304 -14.20 10.94 -10.42
C TYR A 304 -14.40 10.11 -9.15
N ILE A 305 -15.66 9.93 -8.80
CA ILE A 305 -16.13 9.17 -7.65
C ILE A 305 -16.37 7.73 -8.10
N GLN A 306 -15.87 6.77 -7.33
CA GLN A 306 -16.11 5.34 -7.51
C GLN A 306 -16.90 4.81 -6.30
N PRO A 307 -18.24 4.81 -6.36
CA PRO A 307 -19.10 4.51 -5.20
C PRO A 307 -18.90 3.09 -4.66
N GLU A 308 -18.87 2.10 -5.54
CA GLU A 308 -18.74 0.67 -5.20
C GLU A 308 -17.40 0.36 -4.54
N LEU A 309 -16.30 0.84 -5.13
CA LEU A 309 -14.96 0.68 -4.55
C LEU A 309 -14.80 1.45 -3.24
N SER A 310 -15.51 2.57 -3.06
CA SER A 310 -15.53 3.30 -1.79
C SER A 310 -16.27 2.53 -0.71
N LYS A 311 -17.37 1.84 -1.06
CA LYS A 311 -18.10 0.98 -0.14
C LYS A 311 -17.22 -0.18 0.33
N GLU A 312 -16.59 -0.90 -0.60
CA GLU A 312 -15.70 -2.01 -0.25
C GLU A 312 -14.52 -1.55 0.61
N PHE A 313 -13.93 -0.39 0.30
CA PHE A 313 -12.88 0.20 1.10
C PHE A 313 -13.32 0.47 2.55
N LEU A 314 -14.55 0.95 2.76
CA LEU A 314 -15.14 1.15 4.09
C LEU A 314 -15.39 -0.16 4.83
N GLU A 315 -15.91 -1.18 4.14
CA GLU A 315 -16.12 -2.52 4.71
C GLU A 315 -14.81 -3.12 5.22
N ASN A 316 -13.74 -3.00 4.43
CA ASN A 316 -12.42 -3.50 4.79
C ASN A 316 -11.85 -2.77 6.01
N ILE A 317 -11.96 -1.44 6.06
CA ILE A 317 -11.53 -0.66 7.23
C ILE A 317 -12.32 -1.04 8.49
N LEU A 318 -13.63 -1.24 8.36
CA LEU A 318 -14.50 -1.57 9.48
C LEU A 318 -14.12 -2.92 10.09
N LYS A 319 -13.95 -3.97 9.26
CA LYS A 319 -13.57 -5.32 9.72
C LYS A 319 -12.29 -5.33 10.56
N VAL A 320 -11.33 -4.45 10.24
CA VAL A 320 -10.00 -4.44 10.86
C VAL A 320 -9.96 -3.60 12.12
N ASN A 321 -10.57 -2.42 12.06
CA ASN A 321 -10.38 -1.37 13.06
C ASN A 321 -11.62 -1.11 13.92
N GLU A 322 -12.62 -1.99 13.90
CA GLU A 322 -13.91 -1.79 14.57
C GLU A 322 -13.75 -1.32 16.02
N LYS A 323 -12.86 -1.96 16.79
CA LYS A 323 -12.60 -1.65 18.20
C LYS A 323 -12.16 -0.19 18.38
N TYR A 324 -11.19 0.28 17.59
CA TYR A 324 -10.64 1.64 17.69
C TYR A 324 -11.62 2.70 17.19
N LEU A 325 -12.39 2.38 16.14
CA LEU A 325 -13.34 3.32 15.53
C LEU A 325 -14.57 3.57 16.42
N LYS A 326 -14.91 2.63 17.31
CA LYS A 326 -15.97 2.84 18.32
C LYS A 326 -15.58 3.87 19.37
N GLU A 327 -14.30 3.97 19.72
CA GLU A 327 -13.82 4.88 20.76
C GLU A 327 -13.66 6.33 20.27
N ILE A 328 -13.53 6.53 18.95
CA ILE A 328 -13.31 7.85 18.36
C ILE A 328 -14.64 8.57 18.16
N LYS A 329 -14.81 9.70 18.88
CA LYS A 329 -15.97 10.59 18.76
C LYS A 329 -15.92 11.46 17.51
N ILE A 330 -17.09 11.81 16.99
CA ILE A 330 -17.24 12.62 15.79
C ILE A 330 -17.24 14.13 16.12
N PHE A 331 -16.46 14.88 15.34
CA PHE A 331 -16.49 16.35 15.30
C PHE A 331 -17.52 16.86 14.28
N LYS A 332 -18.48 17.66 14.76
CA LYS A 332 -19.56 18.26 13.94
C LYS A 332 -19.03 19.09 12.77
N ASP A 333 -17.98 19.90 13.02
CA ASP A 333 -17.44 20.82 12.01
C ASP A 333 -16.92 20.11 10.76
N ILE A 334 -16.44 18.87 10.89
CA ILE A 334 -15.94 18.11 9.74
C ILE A 334 -17.12 17.75 8.84
N LEU A 335 -18.20 17.23 9.40
CA LEU A 335 -19.39 16.82 8.64
C LEU A 335 -20.00 17.99 7.86
N TYR A 336 -20.11 19.18 8.47
CA TYR A 336 -20.65 20.35 7.78
C TYR A 336 -19.78 20.83 6.60
N ASN A 337 -18.47 20.63 6.70
CA ASN A 337 -17.52 21.20 5.77
C ASN A 337 -17.12 20.27 4.61
N THR A 338 -17.43 18.98 4.67
CA THR A 338 -17.06 18.00 3.64
C THR A 338 -18.16 17.81 2.59
N CYS A 339 -17.82 17.92 1.31
CA CYS A 339 -18.71 17.63 0.18
C CYS A 339 -18.57 16.19 -0.33
N LEU A 340 -19.49 15.75 -1.21
CA LEU A 340 -19.52 14.39 -1.79
C LEU A 340 -18.17 13.90 -2.36
N ASP A 341 -17.39 14.80 -2.95
CA ASP A 341 -16.11 14.49 -3.59
C ASP A 341 -14.95 14.44 -2.59
N GLY A 342 -15.20 14.81 -1.33
CA GLY A 342 -14.19 14.98 -0.30
C GLY A 342 -13.53 16.35 -0.23
N THR A 343 -13.94 17.28 -1.09
CA THR A 343 -13.46 18.67 -1.04
C THR A 343 -14.16 19.46 0.05
N HIS A 344 -13.53 20.56 0.47
CA HIS A 344 -14.11 21.46 1.45
C HIS A 344 -15.24 22.30 0.82
N LEU A 345 -16.30 22.57 1.59
CA LEU A 345 -17.48 23.32 1.20
C LEU A 345 -17.14 24.67 0.54
N PHE A 346 -16.30 25.49 1.17
CA PHE A 346 -15.83 26.75 0.59
C PHE A 346 -15.17 26.61 -0.78
N TYR A 347 -14.39 25.54 -1.01
CA TYR A 347 -13.76 25.31 -2.31
C TYR A 347 -14.82 24.98 -3.37
N ASN A 348 -15.80 24.16 -3.02
CA ASN A 348 -16.90 23.84 -3.92
C ASN A 348 -17.79 25.07 -4.21
N LYS A 349 -18.10 25.90 -3.20
CA LYS A 349 -18.82 27.17 -3.39
C LYS A 349 -18.09 28.12 -4.34
N LYS A 350 -16.75 28.17 -4.30
CA LYS A 350 -15.95 29.01 -5.20
C LYS A 350 -16.13 28.68 -6.68
N ILE A 351 -16.44 27.42 -7.03
CA ILE A 351 -16.66 27.01 -8.43
C ILE A 351 -17.87 27.74 -9.03
N TYR A 352 -18.85 28.07 -8.20
CA TYR A 352 -20.05 28.79 -8.64
C TYR A 352 -19.85 30.30 -8.72
N ASN A 353 -18.74 30.86 -8.22
CA ASN A 353 -18.54 32.31 -8.20
C ASN A 353 -18.63 32.94 -9.60
N ASP A 354 -18.11 32.27 -10.63
CA ASP A 354 -18.17 32.77 -12.00
C ASP A 354 -19.60 32.79 -12.55
N ILE A 355 -20.40 31.81 -12.16
CA ILE A 355 -21.83 31.74 -12.53
C ILE A 355 -22.60 32.83 -11.80
N ILE A 356 -22.38 32.98 -10.48
CA ILE A 356 -23.01 34.02 -9.65
C ILE A 356 -22.66 35.42 -10.18
N LYS A 357 -21.41 35.63 -10.58
CA LYS A 357 -20.98 36.92 -11.13
C LYS A 357 -21.76 37.25 -12.40
N LYS A 358 -21.92 36.30 -13.32
CA LYS A 358 -22.70 36.49 -14.55
C LYS A 358 -24.18 36.77 -14.27
N THR A 359 -24.79 36.01 -13.36
CA THR A 359 -26.22 36.22 -13.02
C THR A 359 -26.45 37.60 -12.39
N ILE A 360 -25.54 38.06 -11.54
CA ILE A 360 -25.61 39.40 -10.94
C ILE A 360 -25.41 40.49 -12.01
N GLU A 361 -24.49 40.30 -12.95
CA GLU A 361 -24.30 41.23 -14.07
C GLU A 361 -25.56 41.34 -14.93
N GLU A 362 -26.25 40.22 -15.19
CA GLU A 362 -27.52 40.19 -15.92
C GLU A 362 -28.67 40.87 -15.14
N GLU A 363 -28.80 40.63 -13.85
CA GLU A 363 -29.83 41.30 -13.02
C GLU A 363 -29.61 42.81 -12.94
N ILE A 364 -28.36 43.24 -12.75
CA ILE A 364 -28.00 44.66 -12.73
C ILE A 364 -28.30 45.33 -14.07
N ALA A 365 -28.06 44.63 -15.18
CA ALA A 365 -28.39 45.15 -16.51
C ALA A 365 -29.91 45.34 -16.71
N ASN A 366 -30.74 44.52 -16.05
CA ASN A 366 -32.19 44.58 -16.14
C ASN A 366 -32.82 45.61 -15.17
N ASP A 367 -32.11 45.97 -14.09
CA ASP A 367 -32.61 46.92 -13.09
C ASP A 367 -32.41 48.39 -13.51
N ASN A 368 -33.46 49.01 -14.05
CA ASN A 368 -33.46 50.43 -14.47
C ASN A 368 -33.18 51.42 -13.32
N ASN A 369 -33.38 51.00 -12.06
CA ASN A 369 -33.12 51.84 -10.88
C ASN A 369 -31.66 51.80 -10.44
N TYR A 370 -30.88 50.81 -10.88
CA TYR A 370 -29.50 50.63 -10.45
C TYR A 370 -28.59 51.79 -10.90
N SER A 371 -28.82 52.33 -12.10
CA SER A 371 -28.06 53.45 -12.68
C SER A 371 -28.29 54.79 -11.97
N LYS A 372 -29.35 54.92 -11.15
CA LYS A 372 -29.71 56.14 -10.42
C LYS A 372 -29.15 56.20 -9.00
N LEU A 373 -28.57 55.09 -8.52
CA LEU A 373 -28.04 54.97 -7.16
C LEU A 373 -26.64 55.56 -7.05
N ASN A 374 -26.28 56.04 -5.86
CA ASN A 374 -24.91 56.46 -5.55
C ASN A 374 -23.94 55.27 -5.57
N ASP A 375 -22.65 55.51 -5.83
CA ASP A 375 -21.61 54.46 -5.91
C ASP A 375 -21.56 53.54 -4.67
N ILE A 376 -21.77 54.11 -3.47
CA ILE A 376 -21.80 53.35 -2.22
C ILE A 376 -23.03 52.41 -2.17
N GLU A 377 -24.19 52.91 -2.60
CA GLU A 377 -25.44 52.16 -2.63
C GLU A 377 -25.41 51.05 -3.69
N GLN A 378 -24.83 51.33 -4.85
CA GLN A 378 -24.56 50.35 -5.91
C GLN A 378 -23.68 49.20 -5.39
N ASN A 379 -22.61 49.52 -4.68
CA ASN A 379 -21.73 48.50 -4.09
C ASN A 379 -22.43 47.69 -3.00
N MET A 380 -23.23 48.33 -2.15
CA MET A 380 -24.06 47.64 -1.15
C MET A 380 -25.09 46.72 -1.79
N TYR A 381 -25.75 47.15 -2.87
CA TYR A 381 -26.71 46.34 -3.62
C TYR A 381 -26.02 45.10 -4.20
N ARG A 382 -24.88 45.29 -4.87
CA ARG A 382 -24.05 44.17 -5.37
C ARG A 382 -23.70 43.19 -4.27
N GLN A 383 -23.21 43.66 -3.13
CA GLN A 383 -22.83 42.78 -2.02
C GLN A 383 -24.03 41.99 -1.46
N LYS A 384 -25.22 42.62 -1.37
CA LYS A 384 -26.45 41.94 -0.96
C LYS A 384 -26.84 40.83 -1.93
N LEU A 385 -26.77 41.09 -3.24
CA LEU A 385 -27.03 40.08 -4.27
C LEU A 385 -26.01 38.93 -4.19
N TYR A 386 -24.71 39.24 -4.09
CA TYR A 386 -23.67 38.22 -3.91
C TYR A 386 -23.94 37.32 -2.70
N LYS A 387 -24.29 37.92 -1.56
CA LYS A 387 -24.63 37.18 -0.34
C LYS A 387 -25.87 36.30 -0.55
N PHE A 388 -26.93 36.85 -1.13
CA PHE A 388 -28.17 36.13 -1.42
C PHE A 388 -27.91 34.88 -2.28
N TYR A 389 -27.18 35.03 -3.38
CA TYR A 389 -26.85 33.89 -4.25
C TYR A 389 -25.95 32.86 -3.58
N GLN A 390 -24.96 33.28 -2.80
CA GLN A 390 -24.07 32.36 -2.09
C GLN A 390 -24.76 31.56 -0.98
N ASP A 391 -25.77 32.15 -0.33
CA ASP A 391 -26.56 31.51 0.71
C ASP A 391 -27.58 30.52 0.11
N ASN A 392 -28.10 30.80 -1.09
CA ASN A 392 -29.05 29.93 -1.78
C ASN A 392 -28.42 28.68 -2.41
N ILE A 393 -27.11 28.66 -2.64
CA ILE A 393 -26.41 27.47 -3.17
C ILE A 393 -26.32 26.39 -2.08
N LYS A 394 -27.23 25.42 -2.17
CA LYS A 394 -27.22 24.20 -1.34
C LYS A 394 -26.37 23.12 -1.99
N ILE A 395 -25.29 22.74 -1.32
CA ILE A 395 -24.46 21.59 -1.70
C ILE A 395 -24.92 20.40 -0.85
N PRO A 396 -25.18 19.23 -1.46
CA PRO A 396 -25.66 18.06 -0.73
C PRO A 396 -24.68 17.66 0.37
N ASN A 397 -25.19 17.51 1.59
CA ASN A 397 -24.43 17.01 2.72
C ASN A 397 -25.07 15.74 3.30
N ILE A 398 -24.32 15.00 4.11
CA ILE A 398 -24.79 13.79 4.80
C ILE A 398 -25.88 14.12 5.83
N LEU A 399 -25.77 15.27 6.50
CA LEU A 399 -26.67 15.70 7.56
C LEU A 399 -28.07 16.09 7.07
N ASP A 400 -28.23 16.34 5.76
CA ASP A 400 -29.53 16.66 5.18
C ASP A 400 -30.47 15.43 5.19
N LYS A 401 -29.90 14.22 5.20
CA LYS A 401 -30.65 12.96 5.10
C LYS A 401 -30.52 12.06 6.33
N PHE A 402 -29.39 12.13 7.03
CA PHE A 402 -29.10 11.21 8.12
C PHE A 402 -28.96 11.95 9.46
N PRO A 403 -29.38 11.32 10.58
CA PRO A 403 -29.11 11.86 11.89
C PRO A 403 -27.61 11.90 12.18
N MET A 404 -27.21 12.75 13.12
CA MET A 404 -25.83 12.90 13.54
C MET A 404 -25.29 11.56 14.12
N PRO A 405 -24.24 10.97 13.54
CA PRO A 405 -23.63 9.77 14.10
C PRO A 405 -22.82 10.12 15.35
N GLN A 406 -22.84 9.23 16.35
CA GLN A 406 -22.09 9.39 17.61
C GLN A 406 -20.64 8.95 17.44
N ASN A 407 -20.42 7.82 16.78
CA ASN A 407 -19.12 7.16 16.61
C ASN A 407 -18.75 6.99 15.13
N LEU A 408 -17.45 6.86 14.83
CA LEU A 408 -17.00 6.65 13.44
C LEU A 408 -17.55 5.36 12.81
N VAL A 409 -17.85 4.33 13.61
CA VAL A 409 -18.49 3.10 13.10
C VAL A 409 -19.88 3.39 12.52
N GLU A 410 -20.68 4.22 13.17
CA GLU A 410 -22.02 4.57 12.66
C GLU A 410 -21.91 5.34 11.34
N LEU A 411 -20.95 6.28 11.25
CA LEU A 411 -20.65 7.00 10.02
C LEU A 411 -20.28 6.03 8.89
N ILE A 412 -19.43 5.05 9.17
CA ILE A 412 -19.01 4.05 8.18
C ILE A 412 -20.21 3.18 7.74
N ASN A 413 -21.05 2.76 8.68
CA ASN A 413 -22.26 1.97 8.38
C ASN A 413 -23.25 2.75 7.49
N ILE A 414 -23.37 4.08 7.66
CA ILE A 414 -24.18 4.93 6.76
C ILE A 414 -23.64 4.85 5.33
N GLY A 415 -22.32 4.89 5.15
CA GLY A 415 -21.66 4.73 3.85
C GLY A 415 -21.84 3.34 3.24
N ILE A 416 -21.67 2.29 4.04
CA ILE A 416 -21.82 0.89 3.57
C ILE A 416 -23.26 0.62 3.09
N ASN A 417 -24.25 1.16 3.81
CA ASN A 417 -25.66 1.03 3.45
C ASN A 417 -26.03 1.88 2.22
N ASN A 418 -25.35 3.02 2.00
CA ASN A 418 -25.65 3.95 0.92
C ASN A 418 -24.43 4.23 0.03
N SER A 419 -24.32 3.49 -1.07
CA SER A 419 -23.20 3.59 -2.03
C SER A 419 -22.92 5.04 -2.50
N ALA A 420 -23.97 5.83 -2.73
CA ALA A 420 -23.84 7.22 -3.17
C ALA A 420 -23.07 8.13 -2.18
N TYR A 421 -23.12 7.83 -0.88
CA TYR A 421 -22.44 8.59 0.16
C TYR A 421 -21.16 7.91 0.66
N SER A 422 -20.79 6.74 0.13
CA SER A 422 -19.59 6.00 0.54
C SER A 422 -18.34 6.86 0.44
N ASN A 423 -18.13 7.54 -0.69
CA ASN A 423 -16.95 8.38 -0.89
C ASN A 423 -16.89 9.55 0.10
N LEU A 424 -18.03 10.19 0.37
CA LEU A 424 -18.12 11.24 1.38
C LEU A 424 -17.69 10.71 2.76
N CYS A 425 -18.20 9.55 3.15
CA CYS A 425 -17.86 8.91 4.43
C CYS A 425 -16.37 8.57 4.53
N VAL A 426 -15.74 8.12 3.43
CA VAL A 426 -14.28 7.89 3.37
C VAL A 426 -13.52 9.17 3.67
N TYR A 427 -13.87 10.28 3.03
CA TYR A 427 -13.16 11.54 3.25
C TYR A 427 -13.36 12.10 4.65
N ILE A 428 -14.59 12.05 5.17
CA ILE A 428 -14.89 12.43 6.55
C ILE A 428 -14.05 11.60 7.52
N LEU A 429 -13.98 10.27 7.33
CA LEU A 429 -13.17 9.38 8.13
C LEU A 429 -11.69 9.82 8.16
N PHE A 430 -11.10 10.10 7.01
CA PHE A 430 -9.72 10.58 6.94
C PHE A 430 -9.50 11.95 7.59
N GLU A 431 -10.46 12.87 7.51
CA GLU A 431 -10.39 14.15 8.24
C GLU A 431 -10.43 13.95 9.77
N HIS A 432 -11.22 12.99 10.28
CA HIS A 432 -11.19 12.63 11.70
C HIS A 432 -9.84 12.02 12.10
N LEU A 433 -9.32 11.10 11.28
CA LEU A 433 -8.02 10.46 11.51
C LEU A 433 -6.85 11.45 11.50
N LYS A 434 -6.92 12.54 10.74
CA LYS A 434 -5.91 13.63 10.79
C LYS A 434 -5.85 14.33 12.14
N LYS A 435 -7.01 14.57 12.77
CA LYS A 435 -7.13 15.31 14.04
C LYS A 435 -6.90 14.45 15.28
N GLN A 436 -7.16 13.16 15.16
CA GLN A 436 -7.09 12.18 16.23
C GLN A 436 -5.65 12.05 16.79
N THR A 437 -5.57 11.83 18.11
CA THR A 437 -4.31 11.67 18.85
C THR A 437 -4.27 10.43 19.72
N GLN A 438 -5.37 9.69 19.87
CA GLN A 438 -5.47 8.58 20.84
C GLN A 438 -4.55 7.40 20.47
N PHE A 439 -4.65 6.96 19.21
CA PHE A 439 -3.97 5.80 18.65
C PHE A 439 -3.01 6.21 17.53
N PRO A 440 -1.85 5.54 17.41
CA PRO A 440 -1.01 5.66 16.22
C PRO A 440 -1.68 5.03 14.99
N ILE A 441 -1.44 5.62 13.83
CA ILE A 441 -2.02 5.22 12.55
C ILE A 441 -0.91 4.74 11.61
N LEU A 442 -1.11 3.59 10.97
CA LEU A 442 -0.30 3.11 9.86
C LEU A 442 -1.13 3.12 8.57
N ILE A 443 -0.66 3.84 7.56
CA ILE A 443 -1.21 3.75 6.20
C ILE A 443 -0.24 2.94 5.35
N ALA A 444 -0.65 1.76 4.92
CA ALA A 444 0.14 0.83 4.13
C ALA A 444 -0.51 0.65 2.74
N VAL A 445 0.23 0.97 1.67
CA VAL A 445 -0.29 0.89 0.29
C VAL A 445 0.68 0.11 -0.59
N ASP A 446 0.21 -1.00 -1.18
CA ASP A 446 0.97 -1.70 -2.21
C ASP A 446 0.73 -1.12 -3.60
N GLN A 447 1.69 -1.38 -4.49
CA GLN A 447 1.67 -1.02 -5.90
C GLN A 447 1.43 0.47 -6.19
N PHE A 448 1.90 1.36 -5.31
CA PHE A 448 1.62 2.79 -5.31
C PHE A 448 1.90 3.55 -6.59
N ASN A 449 2.86 3.09 -7.38
CA ASN A 449 3.16 3.67 -8.68
C ASN A 449 1.97 3.64 -9.65
N TYR A 450 1.01 2.73 -9.47
CA TYR A 450 -0.23 2.74 -10.25
C TYR A 450 -1.12 3.96 -9.96
N ASN A 451 -0.98 4.65 -8.82
CA ASN A 451 -1.71 5.91 -8.57
C ASN A 451 -1.35 7.04 -9.56
N LEU A 452 -0.22 6.91 -10.27
CA LEU A 452 0.24 7.88 -11.28
C LEU A 452 0.01 7.40 -12.71
N SER A 453 -0.54 6.20 -12.87
CA SER A 453 -0.76 5.62 -14.18
C SER A 453 -2.09 6.08 -14.78
N VAL A 454 -2.30 5.74 -16.04
CA VAL A 454 -3.56 6.02 -16.73
C VAL A 454 -4.50 4.83 -16.54
N SER A 455 -5.77 5.10 -16.30
CA SER A 455 -6.82 4.08 -16.13
C SER A 455 -7.45 3.63 -17.44
N GLU A 456 -8.22 2.56 -17.38
CA GLU A 456 -8.95 2.04 -18.55
C GLU A 456 -10.24 2.82 -18.82
N TYR A 457 -10.65 3.67 -17.88
CA TYR A 457 -11.82 4.51 -18.03
C TYR A 457 -11.60 5.66 -19.01
N LEU A 458 -12.60 5.87 -19.86
CA LEU A 458 -12.59 6.89 -20.89
C LEU A 458 -13.41 8.11 -20.47
N SER A 459 -12.94 9.29 -20.86
CA SER A 459 -13.64 10.56 -20.70
C SER A 459 -13.23 11.55 -21.78
N ILE A 460 -14.24 12.19 -22.38
CA ILE A 460 -14.10 13.20 -23.43
C ILE A 460 -13.18 14.35 -22.99
N ASN A 461 -13.18 14.73 -21.70
CA ASN A 461 -12.29 15.78 -21.17
C ASN A 461 -10.79 15.54 -21.45
N PHE A 462 -10.39 14.28 -21.62
CA PHE A 462 -8.99 13.90 -21.80
C PHE A 462 -8.65 13.53 -23.25
N GLU A 463 -9.61 13.59 -24.18
CA GLU A 463 -9.42 13.17 -25.58
C GLU A 463 -8.29 13.93 -26.27
N ASN A 464 -8.26 15.26 -26.09
CA ASN A 464 -7.25 16.16 -26.66
C ASN A 464 -6.02 16.35 -25.76
N THR A 465 -5.83 15.49 -24.75
CA THR A 465 -4.69 15.58 -23.83
C THR A 465 -3.68 14.48 -24.11
N LYS A 466 -2.52 14.52 -23.45
CA LYS A 466 -1.49 13.46 -23.48
C LYS A 466 -2.02 12.06 -23.15
N TYR A 467 -3.19 11.98 -22.51
CA TYR A 467 -3.82 10.73 -22.09
C TYR A 467 -4.76 10.13 -23.13
N ASN A 468 -4.96 10.76 -24.30
CA ASN A 468 -5.76 10.25 -25.42
C ASN A 468 -7.14 9.70 -25.01
N GLY A 469 -7.87 10.46 -24.18
CA GLY A 469 -9.22 10.12 -23.73
C GLY A 469 -9.28 9.28 -22.47
N TYR A 470 -8.17 8.75 -21.97
CA TYR A 470 -8.16 7.95 -20.75
C TYR A 470 -8.01 8.82 -19.49
N ILE A 471 -8.68 8.43 -18.42
CA ILE A 471 -8.66 9.14 -17.14
C ILE A 471 -7.39 8.75 -16.36
N PRO A 472 -6.55 9.70 -15.93
CA PRO A 472 -5.45 9.39 -15.02
C PRO A 472 -5.94 9.01 -13.63
N THR A 473 -5.31 8.02 -12.99
CA THR A 473 -5.77 7.49 -11.70
C THR A 473 -5.78 8.52 -10.57
N TYR A 474 -4.91 9.52 -10.60
CA TYR A 474 -4.88 10.58 -9.58
C TYR A 474 -6.10 11.54 -9.64
N TYR A 475 -6.96 11.43 -10.65
CA TYR A 475 -8.26 12.10 -10.68
C TYR A 475 -9.36 11.31 -9.96
N PHE A 476 -9.13 10.04 -9.63
CA PHE A 476 -10.03 9.28 -8.78
C PHE A 476 -9.88 9.71 -7.32
N THR A 477 -11.02 9.77 -6.65
CA THR A 477 -11.15 10.23 -5.27
C THR A 477 -10.29 9.45 -4.28
N ILE A 478 -10.31 8.10 -4.28
CA ILE A 478 -9.50 7.29 -3.36
C ILE A 478 -8.00 7.33 -3.70
N PRO A 479 -7.55 7.03 -4.94
CA PRO A 479 -6.15 7.22 -5.34
C PRO A 479 -5.59 8.61 -5.02
N LYS A 480 -6.36 9.69 -5.25
CA LYS A 480 -5.95 11.05 -4.91
C LYS A 480 -5.71 11.25 -3.42
N LEU A 481 -6.56 10.67 -2.58
CA LEU A 481 -6.41 10.71 -1.12
C LEU A 481 -5.12 10.01 -0.70
N LEU A 482 -4.86 8.85 -1.27
CA LEU A 482 -3.70 8.00 -0.95
C LEU A 482 -2.40 8.50 -1.58
N LEU A 483 -2.45 9.27 -2.66
CA LEU A 483 -1.26 9.77 -3.35
C LEU A 483 -0.47 10.78 -2.51
N GLN A 484 -1.13 11.53 -1.62
CA GLN A 484 -0.48 12.57 -0.81
C GLN A 484 0.66 11.99 0.04
N TRP A 485 1.90 12.34 -0.28
CA TRP A 485 3.09 11.83 0.41
C TRP A 485 3.25 12.42 1.82
N ASN A 486 2.88 13.68 1.97
CA ASN A 486 3.10 14.44 3.20
C ASN A 486 2.18 13.95 4.33
N THR A 487 2.78 13.26 5.29
CA THR A 487 2.13 12.74 6.50
C THR A 487 2.05 13.76 7.64
N SER A 488 2.61 14.96 7.49
CA SER A 488 2.55 16.01 8.54
C SER A 488 1.14 16.47 8.87
N LYS A 489 0.18 16.28 7.95
CA LYS A 489 -1.24 16.57 8.19
C LYS A 489 -1.84 15.70 9.32
N TYR A 490 -1.24 14.54 9.58
CA TYR A 490 -1.65 13.65 10.66
C TYR A 490 -0.76 13.88 11.86
N LYS A 491 -1.38 13.93 13.05
CA LYS A 491 -0.61 14.08 14.30
C LYS A 491 0.24 12.84 14.60
N ARG A 492 -0.32 11.63 14.42
CA ARG A 492 0.33 10.34 14.72
C ARG A 492 0.16 9.32 13.60
N CYS A 493 0.72 9.60 12.42
CA CYS A 493 0.67 8.68 11.30
C CYS A 493 2.06 8.35 10.76
N VAL A 494 2.27 7.08 10.43
CA VAL A 494 3.35 6.64 9.56
C VAL A 494 2.73 6.11 8.27
N LYS A 495 3.34 6.42 7.13
CA LYS A 495 2.89 5.94 5.82
C LYS A 495 3.97 5.10 5.18
N ILE A 496 3.64 3.87 4.81
CA ILE A 496 4.55 2.93 4.16
C ILE A 496 3.95 2.51 2.84
N VAL A 497 4.77 2.53 1.81
CA VAL A 497 4.30 2.42 0.45
C VAL A 497 5.25 1.53 -0.33
N SER A 498 4.75 0.57 -1.12
CA SER A 498 5.59 -0.24 -2.02
C SER A 498 5.28 -0.01 -3.49
N THR A 499 6.29 -0.13 -4.34
CA THR A 499 6.15 -0.06 -5.81
C THR A 499 5.91 -1.45 -6.42
N CYS A 500 5.20 -1.51 -7.56
CA CYS A 500 5.02 -2.74 -8.34
C CYS A 500 5.56 -2.59 -9.76
N TRP A 501 6.47 -3.48 -10.17
CA TRP A 501 7.08 -3.44 -11.51
C TRP A 501 6.58 -4.57 -12.38
N ASP A 502 5.49 -4.34 -13.09
CA ASP A 502 5.00 -5.24 -14.13
C ASP A 502 5.54 -4.89 -15.52
N ARG A 503 5.25 -5.76 -16.51
CA ARG A 503 5.69 -5.56 -17.92
C ARG A 503 5.21 -4.22 -18.48
N GLU A 504 4.01 -3.79 -18.10
CA GLU A 504 3.41 -2.50 -18.49
C GLU A 504 4.08 -1.29 -17.80
N ASN A 505 4.63 -1.52 -16.60
CA ASN A 505 5.12 -0.49 -15.69
C ASN A 505 6.64 -0.28 -15.74
N ARG A 506 7.36 -0.86 -16.71
CA ARG A 506 8.82 -0.65 -16.89
C ARG A 506 9.23 0.81 -17.18
N ARG A 507 8.30 1.77 -17.12
CA ARG A 507 8.53 3.19 -17.35
C ARG A 507 9.17 3.84 -16.12
N ASN A 508 9.96 4.88 -16.39
CA ASN A 508 10.75 5.69 -15.45
C ASN A 508 9.93 6.28 -14.28
N PHE A 509 9.49 5.48 -13.31
CA PHE A 509 8.95 6.00 -12.06
C PHE A 509 10.08 6.69 -11.32
N ARG A 510 9.92 8.00 -11.12
CA ARG A 510 10.90 8.87 -10.44
C ARG A 510 10.27 9.39 -9.16
N PRO A 511 10.59 8.81 -7.99
CA PRO A 511 10.02 9.24 -6.71
C PRO A 511 10.37 10.71 -6.40
N ASP A 512 11.51 11.20 -6.90
CA ASP A 512 11.96 12.58 -6.77
C ASP A 512 10.90 13.60 -7.26
N LEU A 513 10.14 13.28 -8.31
CA LEU A 513 9.10 14.18 -8.85
C LEU A 513 7.89 14.33 -7.92
N LEU A 514 7.72 13.42 -6.97
CA LEU A 514 6.66 13.45 -5.95
C LEU A 514 7.12 14.16 -4.67
N GLY A 515 8.34 14.70 -4.66
CA GLY A 515 8.97 15.27 -3.47
C GLY A 515 9.42 14.22 -2.46
N ILE A 516 9.60 12.97 -2.89
CA ILE A 516 10.10 11.88 -2.03
C ILE A 516 11.62 11.95 -2.02
N ASN A 517 12.21 12.05 -0.83
CA ASN A 517 13.66 12.09 -0.70
C ASN A 517 14.28 10.69 -0.85
N LYS A 518 15.49 10.61 -1.39
CA LYS A 518 16.25 9.35 -1.51
C LYS A 518 16.49 8.63 -0.17
N LYS A 519 16.45 9.36 0.95
CA LYS A 519 16.58 8.79 2.31
C LYS A 519 15.31 8.09 2.79
N GLU A 520 14.15 8.49 2.23
CA GLU A 520 12.85 7.88 2.51
C GLU A 520 12.61 6.64 1.64
N THR A 521 13.37 6.51 0.54
CA THR A 521 13.32 5.35 -0.35
C THR A 521 14.24 4.24 0.15
N LYS A 522 13.66 3.10 0.53
CA LYS A 522 14.36 1.88 0.90
C LYS A 522 14.35 0.92 -0.29
N THR A 523 15.52 0.60 -0.83
CA THR A 523 15.66 -0.29 -1.99
C THR A 523 15.85 -1.74 -1.55
N LEU A 524 14.99 -2.62 -2.05
CA LEU A 524 14.96 -4.03 -1.72
C LEU A 524 15.85 -4.83 -2.66
N ARG A 525 16.78 -5.58 -2.07
CA ARG A 525 17.63 -6.55 -2.76
C ARG A 525 16.92 -7.87 -3.06
N ASN A 526 17.47 -8.59 -4.02
CA ASN A 526 17.16 -10.01 -4.26
C ASN A 526 17.50 -10.85 -3.00
N PHE A 527 17.03 -12.09 -2.96
CA PHE A 527 17.31 -12.99 -1.84
C PHE A 527 18.82 -13.24 -1.70
N THR A 528 19.30 -13.33 -0.47
CA THR A 528 20.62 -13.94 -0.19
C THR A 528 20.52 -15.43 -0.43
N LEU A 529 21.68 -16.10 -0.48
CA LEU A 529 21.73 -17.55 -0.56
C LEU A 529 21.04 -18.22 0.64
N ILE A 530 21.10 -17.61 1.83
CA ILE A 530 20.40 -18.09 3.04
C ILE A 530 18.89 -17.93 2.89
N GLU A 531 18.40 -16.73 2.52
CA GLU A 531 16.97 -16.48 2.25
C GLU A 531 16.45 -17.42 1.16
N PHE A 532 17.25 -17.65 0.12
CA PHE A 532 16.90 -18.54 -1.00
C PHE A 532 16.82 -20.00 -0.57
N LYS A 533 17.77 -20.47 0.26
CA LYS A 533 17.73 -21.81 0.84
C LYS A 533 16.48 -22.04 1.66
N ASN A 534 16.16 -21.10 2.56
CA ASN A 534 14.95 -21.18 3.39
C ASN A 534 13.69 -21.13 2.52
N TYR A 535 13.69 -20.33 1.45
CA TYR A 535 12.59 -20.27 0.49
C TYR A 535 12.35 -21.60 -0.24
N VAL A 536 13.40 -22.24 -0.78
CA VAL A 536 13.29 -23.54 -1.46
C VAL A 536 12.82 -24.61 -0.48
N SER A 537 13.40 -24.65 0.72
CA SER A 537 12.98 -25.58 1.76
C SER A 537 11.52 -25.37 2.17
N HIS A 538 11.07 -24.12 2.25
CA HIS A 538 9.69 -23.80 2.56
C HIS A 538 8.72 -24.31 1.49
N LEU A 539 9.02 -24.07 0.20
CA LEU A 539 8.20 -24.56 -0.90
C LEU A 539 8.12 -26.10 -0.94
N PHE A 540 9.22 -26.79 -0.65
CA PHE A 540 9.22 -28.24 -0.52
C PHE A 540 8.33 -28.72 0.62
N ASN A 541 8.48 -28.12 1.81
CA ASN A 541 7.67 -28.46 2.98
C ASN A 541 6.18 -28.16 2.78
N GLN A 542 5.84 -27.22 1.90
CA GLN A 542 4.48 -26.88 1.53
C GLN A 542 3.89 -27.70 0.37
N ASN A 543 4.59 -28.75 -0.08
CA ASN A 543 4.19 -29.60 -1.21
C ASN A 543 4.02 -28.83 -2.53
N VAL A 544 4.73 -27.72 -2.70
CA VAL A 544 4.72 -26.93 -3.94
C VAL A 544 5.73 -27.46 -4.96
N ILE A 545 6.81 -28.07 -4.48
CA ILE A 545 7.93 -28.60 -5.28
C ILE A 545 8.20 -30.04 -4.83
N TYR A 546 8.47 -30.94 -5.77
CA TYR A 546 8.80 -32.34 -5.52
C TYR A 546 10.22 -32.70 -5.99
N ASN A 547 10.93 -33.55 -5.25
CA ASN A 547 12.23 -34.14 -5.66
C ASN A 547 13.32 -33.13 -6.09
N PHE A 548 13.41 -31.98 -5.43
CA PHE A 548 14.46 -31.00 -5.72
C PHE A 548 15.85 -31.51 -5.30
N ASP A 549 16.83 -31.36 -6.20
CA ASP A 549 18.21 -31.75 -5.96
C ASP A 549 18.97 -30.64 -5.23
N ILE A 550 19.38 -30.91 -3.99
CA ILE A 550 20.04 -29.93 -3.11
C ILE A 550 21.37 -29.47 -3.68
N ASN A 551 22.06 -30.31 -4.46
CA ASN A 551 23.35 -29.95 -5.06
C ASN A 551 23.17 -28.83 -6.10
N LYS A 552 21.98 -28.71 -6.70
CA LYS A 552 21.64 -27.70 -7.70
C LYS A 552 21.15 -26.38 -7.10
N LEU A 553 21.11 -26.23 -5.78
CA LEU A 553 20.61 -25.02 -5.13
C LEU A 553 21.38 -23.76 -5.58
N GLU A 554 22.71 -23.84 -5.59
CA GLU A 554 23.57 -22.72 -5.99
C GLU A 554 23.38 -22.39 -7.47
N TYR A 555 23.23 -23.43 -8.31
CA TYR A 555 22.92 -23.27 -9.74
C TYR A 555 21.59 -22.54 -9.96
N PHE A 556 20.50 -22.94 -9.29
CA PHE A 556 19.20 -22.26 -9.40
C PHE A 556 19.23 -20.85 -8.81
N TYR A 557 20.01 -20.61 -7.76
CA TYR A 557 20.24 -19.27 -7.23
C TYR A 557 20.94 -18.38 -8.26
N MET A 558 21.97 -18.88 -8.95
CA MET A 558 22.68 -18.16 -10.01
C MET A 558 21.77 -17.89 -11.22
N LEU A 559 21.03 -18.89 -11.69
CA LEU A 559 20.10 -18.77 -12.82
C LEU A 559 19.02 -17.70 -12.58
N THR A 560 18.48 -17.64 -11.36
CA THR A 560 17.44 -16.70 -10.97
C THR A 560 17.99 -15.35 -10.52
N GLY A 561 19.30 -15.27 -10.28
CA GLY A 561 19.95 -14.15 -9.60
C GLY A 561 19.36 -13.87 -8.21
N GLY A 562 18.81 -14.88 -7.53
CA GLY A 562 18.13 -14.73 -6.24
C GLY A 562 16.77 -14.02 -6.31
N ASN A 563 16.14 -13.90 -7.48
CA ASN A 563 14.82 -13.29 -7.61
C ASN A 563 13.70 -14.29 -7.25
N GLY A 564 12.97 -14.04 -6.16
CA GLY A 564 11.93 -14.93 -5.66
C GLY A 564 10.84 -15.26 -6.68
N PHE A 565 10.40 -14.29 -7.49
CA PHE A 565 9.40 -14.53 -8.53
C PHE A 565 9.89 -15.47 -9.64
N GLN A 566 11.11 -15.24 -10.14
CA GLN A 566 11.69 -16.08 -11.18
C GLN A 566 12.00 -17.48 -10.66
N ALA A 567 12.49 -17.56 -9.42
CA ALA A 567 12.72 -18.81 -8.72
C ALA A 567 11.44 -19.62 -8.56
N ARG A 568 10.35 -18.99 -8.07
CA ARG A 568 9.05 -19.66 -7.98
C ARG A 568 8.66 -20.25 -9.33
N LYS A 569 8.65 -19.42 -10.37
CA LYS A 569 8.22 -19.82 -11.70
C LYS A 569 9.04 -20.99 -12.23
N LEU A 570 10.37 -20.95 -12.12
CA LEU A 570 11.24 -22.01 -12.63
C LEU A 570 11.10 -23.30 -11.83
N LEU A 571 11.11 -23.19 -10.49
CA LEU A 571 11.05 -24.34 -9.62
C LEU A 571 9.72 -25.09 -9.82
N THR A 572 8.58 -24.40 -9.73
CA THR A 572 7.25 -25.02 -9.91
C THR A 572 7.01 -25.60 -11.31
N THR A 573 7.81 -25.21 -12.31
CA THR A 573 7.70 -25.76 -13.66
C THR A 573 8.57 -27.00 -13.88
N LEU A 574 9.63 -27.14 -13.10
CA LEU A 574 10.62 -28.21 -13.27
C LEU A 574 10.48 -29.31 -12.23
N TYR A 575 9.92 -28.97 -11.07
CA TYR A 575 9.78 -29.77 -9.86
C TYR A 575 8.45 -29.45 -9.20
#